data_AF-A0A975IRA2-F1
#
_entry.id   AF-A0A975IRA2-F1
#
_cell.length_a   1.000
_cell.length_b   1.000
_cell.length_c   1.000
_cell.angle_alpha   90.00
_cell.angle_beta   90.00
_cell.angle_gamma   90.00
#
_symmetry.space_group_name_H-M   'P 1'
#
loop_
_entity.id
_entity.type
_entity.pdbx_description
1 polymer ?
#
loop_
_entity_poly.entity_id
_entity_poly.type
_entity_poly.pdbx_seq_one_letter_code
_entity_poly.pdbx_strand_id
1 'polypeptide(L)' 'MLKKLQKGGLSEIPKTMRPHRLKGVYKNNWECHIKPDLLIIWFQIDKHQVIRLIRIGSHSELFQ' A
#
# COMPACT_ATOMS: atom_id res chain seq x y z
N MET A 1 -3.45 -5.84 8.72
CA MET A 1 -3.00 -5.39 7.38
C MET A 1 -1.96 -6.32 6.77
N LEU A 2 -0.76 -6.48 7.35
CA LEU A 2 0.33 -7.26 6.74
C LEU A 2 -0.06 -8.71 6.36
N LYS A 3 -0.83 -9.40 7.21
CA LYS A 3 -1.39 -10.73 6.88
C LYS A 3 -2.28 -10.73 5.62
N LYS A 4 -3.00 -9.63 5.36
CA LYS A 4 -3.84 -9.48 4.16
C LYS A 4 -2.97 -9.29 2.92
N LEU A 5 -1.96 -8.42 3.00
CA LEU A 5 -0.97 -8.28 1.93
C LEU A 5 -0.32 -9.63 1.64
N GLN A 6 0.19 -10.33 2.64
CA GLN A 6 0.81 -11.65 2.45
C GLN A 6 -0.12 -12.68 1.78
N LYS A 7 -1.42 -12.62 2.05
CA LYS A 7 -2.39 -13.57 1.51
C LYS A 7 -2.71 -13.34 0.02
N GLY A 8 -2.78 -12.08 -0.44
CA GLY A 8 -3.18 -11.80 -1.83
C GLY A 8 -2.97 -10.35 -2.29
N GLY A 9 -2.24 -9.55 -1.53
CA GLY A 9 -2.02 -8.15 -1.86
C GLY A 9 -3.33 -7.37 -1.91
N LEU A 10 -3.49 -6.54 -2.95
CA LEU A 10 -4.66 -5.71 -3.20
C LEU A 10 -6.00 -6.45 -3.06
N SER A 11 -6.11 -7.71 -3.52
CA SER A 11 -7.39 -8.44 -3.51
C SER A 11 -7.91 -8.73 -2.10
N GLU A 12 -7.03 -8.72 -1.10
CA GLU A 12 -7.34 -8.98 0.30
C GLU A 12 -7.52 -7.69 1.12
N ILE A 13 -7.28 -6.52 0.51
CA ILE A 13 -7.39 -5.21 1.16
C ILE A 13 -8.84 -4.71 1.09
N PRO A 14 -9.49 -4.49 2.25
CA PRO A 14 -10.83 -3.92 2.28
C PRO A 14 -10.88 -2.54 1.65
N LYS A 15 -11.97 -2.24 0.94
CA LYS A 15 -12.24 -0.90 0.39
C LYS A 15 -12.25 0.20 1.45
N THR A 16 -12.58 -0.13 2.71
CA THR A 16 -12.57 0.82 3.84
C THR A 16 -11.19 1.36 4.17
N MET A 17 -10.11 0.65 3.80
CA MET A 17 -8.73 1.12 3.93
C MET A 17 -8.33 2.07 2.78
N ARG A 18 -9.22 2.28 1.81
CA ARG A 18 -9.06 3.18 0.65
C ARG A 18 -7.80 2.88 -0.19
N PRO A 19 -7.59 1.62 -0.63
CA PRO A 19 -6.44 1.29 -1.46
C PRO A 19 -6.52 2.01 -2.81
N HIS A 20 -5.44 2.67 -3.21
CA HIS A 20 -5.36 3.36 -4.49
C HIS A 20 -3.91 3.38 -5.02
N ARG A 21 -3.77 3.62 -6.32
CA ARG A 21 -2.44 3.77 -6.95
C ARG A 21 -1.92 5.19 -6.77
N LEU A 22 -0.67 5.30 -6.37
CA LEU A 22 0.05 6.55 -6.28
C LEU A 22 0.51 7.05 -7.65
N LYS A 23 0.70 8.36 -7.73
CA LYS A 23 1.28 9.10 -8.87
C LYS A 23 2.65 9.68 -8.45
N GLY A 24 3.34 10.35 -9.38
CA GLY A 24 4.61 11.02 -9.09
C GLY A 24 5.76 10.04 -8.79
N VAL A 25 6.57 10.33 -7.77
CA VAL A 25 7.76 9.53 -7.39
C VAL A 25 7.39 8.08 -7.07
N TYR A 26 6.21 7.85 -6.50
CA TYR A 26 5.70 6.51 -6.21
C TYR A 26 4.77 5.96 -7.29
N LYS A 27 4.87 6.43 -8.54
CA LYS A 27 4.04 5.94 -9.65
C LYS A 27 4.02 4.41 -9.69
N ASN A 28 2.82 3.84 -9.84
CA ASN A 28 2.54 2.40 -9.87
C ASN A 28 2.65 1.67 -8.53
N ASN A 29 3.07 2.32 -7.45
CA ASN A 29 2.88 1.76 -6.11
C ASN A 29 1.42 1.91 -5.66
N TRP A 30 1.03 1.05 -4.74
CA TRP A 30 -0.25 1.12 -4.03
C TRP A 30 -0.05 1.75 -2.66
N GLU A 31 -1.08 2.45 -2.21
CA GLU A 31 -1.15 3.03 -0.88
C GLU A 31 -2.53 2.82 -0.26
N CYS A 32 -2.58 2.66 1.07
CA CYS A 32 -3.83 2.64 1.82
C CYS A 32 -3.62 3.04 3.28
N HIS A 33 -4.72 3.41 3.96
CA HIS A 33 -4.74 3.77 5.37
C HIS A 33 -4.83 2.53 6.28
N ILE A 34 -3.88 2.39 7.19
CA ILE A 34 -3.92 1.44 8.33
C ILE A 34 -4.64 2.08 9.52
N LYS A 35 -4.40 3.38 9.74
CA LYS A 35 -5.08 4.26 10.71
C LYS A 35 -5.29 5.63 10.05
N PRO A 36 -6.04 6.58 10.65
CA PRO A 36 -6.32 7.88 10.02
C PRO A 36 -5.09 8.59 9.44
N ASP A 37 -3.97 8.60 10.18
CA ASP A 37 -2.69 9.19 9.75
C ASP A 37 -1.54 8.17 9.76
N LEU A 38 -1.83 6.92 9.36
CA LEU A 38 -0.79 5.91 9.17
C LEU A 38 -1.06 5.17 7.88
N LEU A 39 -0.17 5.34 6.91
CA LEU A 39 -0.28 4.77 5.58
C LEU A 39 0.83 3.75 5.33
N ILE A 40 0.57 2.83 4.41
CA ILE A 40 1.56 1.88 3.90
C ILE A 40 1.62 2.00 2.39
N ILE A 41 2.84 2.02 1.86
CA ILE A 41 3.12 2.01 0.42
C ILE A 41 3.74 0.67 0.06
N TRP A 42 3.19 0.00 -0.95
CA TRP A 42 3.74 -1.26 -1.46
C TRP A 42 3.75 -1.32 -2.99
N PHE A 43 4.67 -2.11 -3.53
CA PHE A 43 4.66 -2.51 -4.93
C PHE A 43 4.16 -3.95 -5.04
N GLN A 44 3.39 -4.23 -6.10
CA GLN A 44 2.79 -5.55 -6.31
C GLN A 44 2.95 -6.00 -7.76
N ILE A 45 3.41 -7.25 -7.94
CA ILE A 45 3.49 -7.93 -9.23
C ILE A 45 2.60 -9.17 -9.18
N ASP A 46 1.39 -9.05 -9.71
CA ASP A 46 0.36 -10.09 -9.62
C ASP A 46 0.80 -11.43 -10.23
N LYS A 47 1.44 -11.38 -11.42
CA LYS A 47 1.92 -12.57 -12.15
C LYS A 47 2.86 -13.45 -11.32
N HIS A 48 3.65 -12.83 -10.44
CA HIS A 48 4.68 -13.51 -9.67
C HIS A 48 4.35 -13.57 -8.17
N GLN A 49 3.16 -13.12 -7.77
CA GLN A 49 2.74 -13.00 -6.37
C GLN A 49 3.77 -12.26 -5.48
N VAL A 50 4.47 -11.28 -6.06
CA VAL A 50 5.50 -10.52 -5.35
C VAL A 50 4.88 -9.27 -4.75
N ILE A 51 5.11 -9.08 -3.46
CA ILE A 51 4.79 -7.85 -2.74
C ILE A 51 6.07 -7.30 -2.14
N ARG A 52 6.37 -6.03 -2.42
CA ARG A 52 7.48 -5.30 -1.81
C ARG A 52 6.93 -4.18 -0.96
N LEU A 53 7.21 -4.21 0.34
CA LEU A 53 6.91 -3.10 1.22
C LEU A 53 7.91 -1.98 0.95
N ILE A 54 7.41 -0.79 0.64
CA ILE A 54 8.24 0.35 0.26
C ILE A 54 8.44 1.23 1.48
N ARG A 55 7.34 1.72 2.08
CA ARG A 55 7.37 2.60 3.26
C ARG A 55 6.12 2.44 4.12
N ILE A 56 6.24 2.87 5.38
CA ILE A 56 5.14 3.05 6.32
C ILE A 56 5.39 4.36 7.08
N GLY A 57 4.35 5.14 7.32
CA GLY A 57 4.48 6.43 8.01
C GLY A 57 3.20 7.26 7.94
N SER A 58 3.22 8.44 8.53
CA SER A 58 2.17 9.46 8.39
C SER A 58 2.17 10.10 7.01
N HIS A 59 1.17 10.94 6.71
CA HIS A 59 1.18 11.71 5.47
C HIS A 59 2.43 12.61 5.37
N SER A 60 2.80 13.27 6.47
CA SER A 60 3.93 14.19 6.51
C SER A 60 5.28 13.47 6.34
N GLU A 61 5.42 12.26 6.86
CA GLU A 61 6.64 11.47 6.67
C GLU A 61 6.79 10.97 5.22
N LEU A 62 5.67 10.65 4.56
CA LEU A 62 5.68 10.00 3.25
C LEU A 62 5.66 10.96 2.07
N PHE A 63 5.08 12.16 2.22
CA PHE A 63 4.78 13.08 1.11
C PHE A 63 5.21 14.54 1.36
N GLN A 64 6.28 14.76 2.11
CA GLN A 64 6.95 16.07 2.19
C GLN A 64 7.35 16.62 0.82
#